data_AF-A0A5C7SIK6-F1
#
_entry.id   AF-A0A5C7SIK6-F1
#
_cell.length_a   1.000
_cell.length_b   1.000
_cell.length_c   1.000
_cell.angle_alpha   90.00
_cell.angle_beta   90.00
_cell.angle_gamma   90.00
#
_symmetry.space_group_name_H-M   'P 1'
#
loop_
_entity.id
_entity.type
_entity.pdbx_description
1 polymer ?
#
loop_
_entity_poly.entity_id
_entity_poly.type
_entity_poly.pdbx_seq_one_letter_code
_entity_poly.pdbx_strand_id
1 'polypeptide(L)'
;MAEATKLVKNRKPPRAGMGRPKGSLNKTTVAIKEAVLAALDQAGGVDYLVQQSEENPTAFLTLVGKVLPLQVDANHGGKIVAEVVFRGMND
;
A
#
# COMPACT_ATOMS: atom_id res chain seq x y z
N MET A 1 31.75 8.38 54.71
CA MET A 1 31.04 7.19 54.19
C MET A 1 30.79 7.42 52.71
N ALA A 2 31.59 6.80 51.85
CA ALA A 2 31.65 7.10 50.43
C ALA A 2 30.42 6.60 49.65
N GLU A 3 30.05 7.43 48.69
CA GLU A 3 28.99 7.36 47.70
C GLU A 3 29.03 6.10 46.80
N ALA A 4 27.86 5.58 46.42
CA ALA A 4 27.73 4.61 45.34
C ALA A 4 26.57 4.99 44.41
N THR A 5 26.81 6.00 43.57
CA THR A 5 25.98 6.30 42.40
C THR A 5 26.05 5.09 41.44
N LYS A 6 24.98 4.29 41.39
CA LYS A 6 24.87 3.14 40.47
C LYS A 6 24.86 3.65 39.02
N LEU A 7 25.94 3.37 38.29
CA LEU A 7 26.03 3.54 36.84
C LEU A 7 24.90 2.78 36.15
N VAL A 8 23.89 3.52 35.67
CA VAL A 8 22.90 3.00 34.72
C VAL A 8 23.66 2.65 33.45
N LYS A 9 23.81 1.35 33.14
CA LYS A 9 24.42 0.90 31.89
C LYS A 9 23.73 1.62 30.73
N ASN A 10 24.48 2.35 29.91
CA ASN A 10 24.05 2.95 28.65
C ASN A 10 23.55 1.86 27.69
N ARG A 11 22.33 1.37 27.89
CA ARG A 11 21.68 0.40 27.00
C ARG A 11 21.14 1.19 25.83
N LYS A 12 21.70 0.94 24.64
CA LYS A 12 21.12 1.46 23.40
C LYS A 12 19.66 0.96 23.31
N PRO A 13 18.70 1.81 22.92
CA PRO A 13 17.33 1.37 22.74
C PRO A 13 17.31 0.23 21.71
N PRO A 14 16.36 -0.72 21.80
CA PRO A 14 16.34 -1.91 20.98
C PRO A 14 16.40 -1.65 19.48
N ARG A 15 15.99 -0.45 19.02
CA ARG A 15 15.94 -0.04 17.61
C ARG A 15 17.10 0.86 17.17
N ALA A 16 18.11 1.08 18.01
CA ALA A 16 19.26 1.91 17.65
C ALA A 16 20.03 1.31 16.46
N GLY A 17 20.30 2.11 15.43
CA GLY A 17 21.10 1.70 14.26
C GLY A 17 20.37 0.86 13.21
N MET A 18 19.12 0.44 13.45
CA MET A 18 18.37 -0.41 12.50
C MET A 18 17.89 0.32 11.24
N GLY A 19 18.00 1.66 11.21
CA GLY A 19 17.42 2.46 10.14
C GLY A 19 15.90 2.30 10.09
N ARG A 20 15.30 2.89 9.05
CA ARG A 20 13.87 2.82 8.84
C ARG A 20 13.52 1.52 8.08
N PRO A 21 12.47 0.77 8.46
CA PRO A 21 12.10 -0.46 7.76
C PRO A 21 11.89 -0.22 6.27
N LYS A 22 12.45 -1.11 5.43
CA LYS A 22 12.31 -1.07 3.97
C LYS A 22 10.82 -1.11 3.61
N GLY A 23 10.38 -0.19 2.75
CA GLY A 23 8.98 -0.07 2.32
C GLY A 23 8.05 0.67 3.28
N SER A 24 8.53 1.15 4.44
CA SER A 24 7.67 1.94 5.32
C SER A 24 7.28 3.29 4.70
N LEU A 25 5.98 3.62 4.75
CA LEU A 25 5.41 4.81 4.14
C LEU A 25 5.69 6.08 4.97
N ASN A 26 6.08 7.18 4.30
CA ASN A 26 6.33 8.47 4.95
C ASN A 26 5.03 9.03 5.53
N LYS A 27 5.01 9.36 6.82
CA LYS A 27 3.82 9.85 7.54
C LYS A 27 3.20 11.08 6.85
N THR A 28 4.01 12.03 6.40
CA THR A 28 3.53 13.24 5.72
C THR A 28 2.86 12.87 4.39
N THR A 29 3.46 11.97 3.61
CA THR A 29 2.87 11.50 2.35
C THR A 29 1.56 10.74 2.56
N VAL A 30 1.47 9.94 3.63
CA VAL A 30 0.23 9.24 4.00
C VAL A 30 -0.86 10.24 4.37
N ALA A 31 -0.56 11.19 5.26
CA ALA A 31 -1.52 12.21 5.68
C ALA A 31 -2.03 13.06 4.51
N ILE A 32 -1.16 13.42 3.56
CA ILE A 32 -1.57 14.14 2.35
C ILE A 32 -2.48 13.27 1.48
N LYS A 33 -2.16 11.98 1.28
CA LYS A 33 -3.03 11.07 0.52
C LYS A 33 -4.41 10.96 1.16
N GLU A 34 -4.48 10.81 2.48
CA GLU A 34 -5.74 10.76 3.23
C GLU A 34 -6.54 12.06 3.08
N ALA A 35 -5.88 13.22 3.21
CA ALA A 35 -6.54 14.51 3.05
C ALA A 35 -7.10 14.72 1.63
N VAL A 36 -6.37 14.30 0.59
CA VAL A 36 -6.85 14.38 -0.80
C VAL A 36 -8.05 13.47 -1.02
N LEU A 37 -8.04 12.25 -0.47
CA LEU A 37 -9.18 11.33 -0.57
C LEU A 37 -10.42 11.88 0.14
N ALA A 38 -10.24 12.45 1.34
CA ALA A 38 -11.34 13.08 2.07
C ALA A 38 -11.91 14.31 1.33
N ALA A 39 -11.05 15.11 0.69
CA ALA A 39 -11.48 16.24 -0.12
C ALA A 39 -12.27 15.80 -1.37
N LEU A 40 -11.84 14.71 -2.02
CA LEU A 40 -12.57 14.15 -3.17
C LEU A 40 -13.95 13.64 -2.76
N ASP A 41 -14.06 12.95 -1.63
CA ASP A 41 -15.35 12.50 -1.08
C ASP A 41 -16.28 13.69 -0.79
N GLN A 42 -15.77 14.72 -0.12
CA GLN A 42 -16.53 15.95 0.16
C GLN A 42 -16.93 16.72 -1.11
N ALA A 43 -16.13 16.64 -2.18
CA ALA A 43 -16.46 17.27 -3.46
C ALA A 43 -17.60 16.57 -4.21
N GLY A 44 -18.01 15.38 -3.78
CA GLY A 44 -19.07 14.56 -4.42
C GLY A 44 -18.56 13.24 -4.99
N GLY A 45 -17.28 12.90 -4.76
CA GLY A 45 -16.72 11.60 -5.11
C GLY A 45 -16.91 11.23 -6.57
N VAL A 46 -17.68 10.17 -6.82
CA VAL A 46 -17.95 9.67 -8.17
C VAL A 46 -18.73 10.68 -9.00
N ASP A 47 -19.76 11.31 -8.43
CA ASP A 47 -20.61 12.26 -9.15
C ASP A 47 -19.81 13.49 -9.59
N TYR A 48 -18.88 13.94 -8.75
CA TYR A 48 -17.91 14.97 -9.11
C TYR A 48 -17.05 14.53 -10.30
N LEU A 49 -16.51 13.31 -10.27
CA LEU A 49 -15.72 12.78 -11.39
C LEU A 49 -16.53 12.60 -12.67
N VAL A 50 -17.82 12.26 -12.58
CA VAL A 50 -18.73 12.20 -13.73
C VAL A 50 -18.90 13.60 -14.33
N GLN A 51 -19.17 14.61 -13.51
CA GLN A 51 -19.24 16.01 -13.97
C GLN A 51 -17.92 16.45 -14.62
N GLN A 52 -16.78 16.13 -14.00
CA GLN A 52 -15.47 16.47 -14.54
C GLN A 52 -15.12 15.71 -15.82
N SER A 53 -15.76 14.57 -16.11
CA SER A 53 -15.57 13.85 -17.38
C SER A 53 -16.12 14.64 -18.57
N GLU A 54 -17.14 15.47 -18.36
CA GLU A 54 -17.74 16.33 -19.37
C GLU A 54 -17.09 17.72 -19.40
N GLU A 55 -16.90 18.33 -18.22
CA GLU A 55 -16.35 19.69 -18.10
C GLU A 55 -14.85 19.76 -18.34
N ASN A 56 -14.11 18.74 -17.91
CA ASN A 56 -12.64 18.70 -17.93
C ASN A 56 -12.11 17.34 -18.45
N PRO A 57 -12.48 16.92 -19.68
CA PRO A 57 -12.24 15.58 -20.20
C PRO A 57 -10.75 15.20 -20.26
N THR A 58 -9.87 16.14 -20.57
CA THR A 58 -8.41 15.89 -20.60
C THR A 58 -7.86 15.52 -19.22
N ALA A 59 -8.31 16.21 -18.17
CA ALA A 59 -7.91 15.93 -16.80
C ALA A 59 -8.46 14.57 -16.34
N PHE A 60 -9.72 14.28 -16.66
CA PHE A 60 -10.36 13.00 -16.38
C PHE A 60 -9.64 11.83 -17.07
N LEU A 61 -9.40 11.91 -18.39
CA LEU A 61 -8.70 10.86 -19.15
C LEU A 61 -7.25 10.66 -18.67
N THR A 62 -6.59 11.72 -18.21
CA THR A 62 -5.27 11.61 -17.57
C THR A 62 -5.33 10.79 -16.27
N LEU A 63 -6.38 10.96 -15.46
CA LEU A 63 -6.59 10.15 -14.27
C LEU A 63 -6.86 8.70 -14.64
N VAL A 64 -7.72 8.44 -15.63
CA VAL A 64 -8.02 7.09 -16.14
C VAL A 64 -6.73 6.36 -16.52
N GLY A 65 -5.84 7.01 -17.28
CA GLY A 65 -4.54 6.41 -17.63
C GLY A 65 -3.61 6.11 -16.45
N LYS A 66 -3.79 6.79 -15.30
CA LYS A 66 -3.01 6.55 -14.07
C LYS A 66 -3.58 5.45 -13.18
N VAL A 67 -4.91 5.27 -13.17
CA VAL A 67 -5.57 4.21 -12.37
C VAL A 67 -5.65 2.88 -13.11
N LEU A 68 -5.60 2.88 -14.44
CA LEU A 68 -5.50 1.64 -15.20
C LEU A 68 -4.11 1.00 -14.98
N PRO A 69 -4.04 -0.31 -14.68
CA PRO A 69 -2.78 -1.01 -14.56
C PRO A 69 -2.07 -1.06 -15.92
N LEU A 70 -0.98 -0.30 -16.09
CA LEU A 70 -0.16 -0.28 -17.31
C LEU A 70 0.73 -1.52 -17.45
N GLN A 71 0.87 -2.32 -16.39
CA GLN A 71 1.57 -3.60 -16.39
C GLN A 71 0.56 -4.69 -15.99
N VAL A 72 0.10 -5.46 -16.97
CA VAL A 72 -0.39 -6.81 -16.70
C VAL A 72 0.85 -7.59 -16.27
N ASP A 73 1.02 -7.79 -14.96
CA ASP A 73 2.00 -8.74 -14.45
C ASP A 73 1.56 -10.14 -14.89
N ALA A 74 2.03 -10.58 -16.06
CA ALA A 74 1.79 -11.94 -16.56
C ALA A 74 2.51 -13.00 -15.69
N ASN A 75 3.33 -12.58 -14.73
CA ASN A 75 3.94 -13.44 -13.72
C ASN A 75 3.00 -13.70 -12.54
N HIS A 76 1.80 -14.22 -12.80
CA HIS A 76 1.03 -14.85 -11.75
C HIS A 76 1.67 -16.22 -11.47
N GLY A 77 2.62 -16.25 -10.53
CA GLY A 77 3.18 -17.47 -9.94
C GLY A 77 2.16 -18.21 -9.07
N GLY A 78 0.93 -18.39 -9.57
CA GLY A 78 -0.09 -19.18 -8.91
C GLY A 78 0.34 -20.64 -8.89
N LYS A 79 0.42 -21.25 -7.70
CA LYS A 79 0.54 -22.70 -7.58
C LYS A 79 -0.70 -23.33 -8.19
N ILE A 80 -0.56 -23.96 -9.35
CA ILE A 80 -1.58 -24.86 -9.90
C ILE A 80 -1.54 -26.13 -9.05
N VAL A 81 -2.59 -26.36 -8.26
CA VAL A 81 -2.81 -27.64 -7.58
C VAL A 81 -3.79 -28.42 -8.46
N ALA A 82 -3.26 -29.37 -9.24
CA ALA A 82 -4.09 -30.30 -9.99
C ALA A 82 -4.29 -31.57 -9.15
N GLU A 83 -5.55 -31.89 -8.84
CA GLU A 83 -5.93 -33.18 -8.26
C GLU A 83 -6.33 -34.11 -9.41
N VAL A 84 -5.58 -35.19 -9.62
CA VAL A 84 -5.87 -36.18 -10.66
C VAL A 84 -6.66 -37.32 -10.02
N VAL A 85 -7.93 -37.45 -10.38
CA VAL A 85 -8.80 -38.57 -9.97
C VAL A 85 -8.87 -39.58 -11.11
N PHE A 86 -8.24 -40.75 -10.94
CA PHE A 86 -8.40 -41.87 -11.86
C PHE A 86 -9.74 -42.56 -11.58
N ARG A 87 -10.72 -42.37 -12.48
CA ARG A 87 -11.99 -43.07 -12.42
C ARG A 87 -12.00 -44.16 -13.48
N GLY A 88 -11.84 -45.41 -13.05
CA GLY A 88 -12.00 -46.60 -13.89
C GLY A 88 -10.77 -47.50 -13.93
N MET A 89 -10.50 -48.21 -12.85
CA MET A 89 -9.78 -49.48 -12.88
C MET A 89 -10.44 -50.40 -11.86
N ASN A 90 -11.61 -50.91 -12.23
CA ASN A 90 -12.20 -52.14 -11.70
C ASN A 90 -12.93 -52.76 -12.89
N ASP A 91 -12.22 -53.57 -13.64
CA ASP A 91 -12.54 -54.98 -13.94
C ASP A 91 -11.39 -55.61 -14.72
#